data_AF-A0A818AQH9-F1
#
_entry.id   AF-A0A818AQH9-F1
#
_cell.length_a   1.000
_cell.length_b   1.000
_cell.length_c   1.000
_cell.angle_alpha   90.00
_cell.angle_beta   90.00
_cell.angle_gamma   90.00
#
_symmetry.space_group_name_H-M   'P 1'
#
loop_
_entity.id
_entity.type
_entity.pdbx_description
1 polymer ?
#
loop_
_entity_poly.entity_id
_entity_poly.type
_entity_poly.pdbx_seq_one_letter_code
_entity_poly.pdbx_strand_id
1 'polypeptide(L)'
;MLSFLWSDATNRHNRKLFHNCTRLVHTCGEDPAVRFAMIETVEETGLIVFSATSALVREITKSTGVELRYFGNYHLVLETGHLVNQEEASNCDELNELKCGCEGDETLKNLPLTELQYNQCIQVVDAVASYFTEWLDGIYNMMIQCN
;
A
#
# COMPACT_ATOMS: atom_id res chain seq x y z
N MET A 1 -4.36 -7.81 -20.92
CA MET A 1 -3.70 -7.60 -19.61
C MET A 1 -3.97 -6.20 -19.06
N LEU A 2 -3.65 -5.12 -19.79
CA LEU A 2 -4.00 -3.75 -19.39
C LEU A 2 -5.51 -3.49 -19.32
N SER A 3 -6.29 -4.07 -20.25
CA SER A 3 -7.75 -3.96 -20.23
C SER A 3 -8.32 -4.46 -18.91
N PHE A 4 -7.95 -5.69 -18.51
CA PHE A 4 -8.35 -6.29 -17.23
C PHE A 4 -8.07 -5.35 -16.04
N LEU A 5 -6.86 -4.78 -15.96
CA LEU A 5 -6.44 -3.95 -14.82
C LEU A 5 -7.03 -2.53 -14.81
N TRP A 6 -7.40 -1.97 -15.97
CA TRP A 6 -7.64 -0.53 -16.11
C TRP A 6 -8.91 -0.14 -16.88
N SER A 7 -9.64 -1.06 -17.50
CA SER A 7 -10.85 -0.72 -18.27
C SER A 7 -12.10 -0.58 -17.41
N ASP A 8 -13.05 0.28 -17.80
CA ASP A 8 -14.37 0.44 -17.17
C ASP A 8 -15.16 -0.86 -17.15
N ALA A 9 -14.97 -1.67 -18.20
CA ALA A 9 -15.67 -2.92 -18.39
C ALA A 9 -15.16 -4.05 -17.48
N THR A 10 -13.93 -3.97 -16.97
CA THR A 10 -13.29 -5.11 -16.29
C THR A 10 -12.66 -4.80 -14.94
N ASN A 11 -12.31 -3.54 -14.61
CA ASN A 11 -11.83 -3.17 -13.27
C ASN A 11 -11.87 -1.65 -13.02
N ARG A 12 -13.09 -1.12 -12.85
CA ARG A 12 -13.31 0.29 -12.48
C ARG A 12 -12.76 0.66 -11.09
N HIS A 13 -12.64 -0.33 -10.19
CA HIS A 13 -12.23 -0.11 -8.80
C HIS A 13 -10.77 0.32 -8.68
N ASN A 14 -9.86 -0.29 -9.46
CA ASN A 14 -8.44 0.12 -9.53
C ASN A 14 -8.28 1.60 -9.91
N ARG A 15 -9.01 2.05 -10.95
CA ARG A 15 -8.93 3.45 -11.37
C ARG A 15 -9.53 4.40 -10.35
N LYS A 16 -10.66 4.01 -9.75
CA LYS A 16 -11.32 4.82 -8.73
C LYS A 16 -10.37 5.05 -7.56
N LEU A 17 -9.68 4.00 -7.08
CA LEU A 17 -8.65 4.13 -6.05
C LEU A 17 -7.57 5.15 -6.47
N PHE A 18 -6.98 4.98 -7.65
CA PHE A 18 -5.93 5.87 -8.15
C PHE A 18 -6.39 7.34 -8.23
N HIS A 19 -7.57 7.60 -8.80
CA HIS A 19 -8.11 8.95 -8.91
C HIS A 19 -8.49 9.54 -7.55
N ASN A 20 -9.00 8.74 -6.62
CA ASN A 20 -9.31 9.19 -5.27
C ASN A 20 -8.04 9.58 -4.51
N CYS A 21 -6.98 8.77 -4.54
CA CYS A 21 -5.69 9.09 -3.94
C CYS A 21 -5.09 10.36 -4.59
N THR A 22 -5.08 10.43 -5.92
CA THR A 22 -4.58 11.61 -6.66
C THR A 22 -5.33 12.89 -6.24
N ARG A 23 -6.67 12.83 -6.20
CA ARG A 23 -7.49 13.96 -5.77
C ARG A 23 -7.18 14.35 -4.32
N LEU A 24 -7.06 13.37 -3.42
CA LEU A 24 -6.76 13.62 -2.01
C LEU A 24 -5.40 14.33 -1.84
N VAL A 25 -4.38 13.93 -2.59
CA VAL A 25 -3.06 14.59 -2.56
C VAL A 25 -3.18 16.04 -3.03
N HIS A 26 -3.94 16.29 -4.10
CA HIS A 26 -4.14 17.65 -4.61
C HIS A 26 -4.98 18.54 -3.68
N THR A 27 -5.94 17.98 -2.95
CA THR A 27 -6.84 18.78 -2.10
C THR A 27 -6.37 18.92 -0.66
N CYS A 28 -5.58 17.97 -0.16
CA CYS A 28 -5.20 17.88 1.25
C CYS A 28 -3.69 17.80 1.47
N GLY A 29 -2.90 17.52 0.42
CA GLY A 29 -1.47 17.28 0.52
C GLY A 29 -0.58 18.51 0.32
N GLU A 30 -1.07 19.74 0.52
CA GLU A 30 -0.22 20.94 0.47
C GLU A 30 0.80 20.95 1.62
N ASP A 31 0.37 20.54 2.82
CA ASP A 31 1.23 20.39 3.98
C ASP A 31 2.07 19.09 3.88
N PRO A 32 3.41 19.16 4.05
CA PRO A 32 4.28 17.98 3.95
C PRO A 32 3.98 16.87 4.97
N ALA A 33 3.59 17.22 6.20
CA ALA A 33 3.28 16.24 7.23
C ALA A 33 1.98 15.49 6.91
N VAL A 34 0.99 16.21 6.41
CA VAL A 34 -0.28 15.60 5.95
C VAL A 34 -0.04 14.71 4.75
N ARG A 35 0.77 15.16 3.77
CA ARG A 35 1.15 14.34 2.61
C ARG A 35 1.92 13.09 3.03
N PHE A 36 2.80 13.20 4.02
CA PHE A 36 3.56 12.08 4.56
C PHE A 36 2.63 11.04 5.18
N ALA A 37 1.70 11.45 6.05
CA ALA A 37 0.71 10.56 6.65
C ALA A 37 -0.12 9.80 5.61
N MET A 38 -0.44 10.43 4.47
CA MET A 38 -1.10 9.77 3.35
C MET A 38 -0.27 8.64 2.74
N ILE A 39 1.01 8.91 2.48
CA ILE A 39 1.92 7.95 1.83
C ILE A 39 2.15 6.75 2.76
N GLU A 40 2.45 7.01 4.04
CA GLU A 40 2.60 5.95 5.05
C GLU A 40 1.37 5.06 5.15
N THR A 41 0.16 5.65 5.06
CA THR A 41 -1.07 4.85 5.09
C THR A 41 -1.21 3.98 3.83
N VAL A 42 -0.77 4.46 2.66
CA VAL A 42 -0.75 3.65 1.42
C VAL A 42 0.27 2.50 1.52
N GLU A 43 1.42 2.74 2.12
CA GLU A 43 2.44 1.71 2.32
C GLU A 43 1.98 0.66 3.34
N GLU A 44 1.35 1.07 4.43
CA GLU A 44 0.78 0.16 5.43
C GLU A 44 -0.35 -0.71 4.84
N THR A 45 -1.22 -0.16 3.98
CA THR A 45 -2.21 -0.98 3.27
C THR A 45 -1.54 -1.95 2.28
N GLY A 46 -0.45 -1.53 1.63
CA GLY A 46 0.41 -2.39 0.82
C GLY A 46 0.98 -3.56 1.61
N LEU A 47 1.55 -3.31 2.80
CA LEU A 47 2.06 -4.34 3.71
C LEU A 47 1.00 -5.40 4.01
N ILE A 48 -0.22 -4.99 4.37
CA ILE A 48 -1.32 -5.91 4.69
C ILE A 48 -1.64 -6.80 3.49
N VAL A 49 -1.82 -6.20 2.30
CA VAL A 49 -2.15 -6.94 1.07
C VAL A 49 -1.04 -7.92 0.71
N PHE A 50 0.21 -7.47 0.67
CA PHE A 50 1.33 -8.33 0.27
C PHE A 50 1.64 -9.41 1.30
N SER A 51 1.45 -9.14 2.59
CA SER A 51 1.59 -10.15 3.64
C SER A 51 0.55 -11.26 3.45
N ALA A 52 -0.68 -10.91 3.10
CA ALA A 52 -1.75 -11.88 2.83
C ALA A 52 -1.52 -12.68 1.54
N THR A 53 -0.98 -12.06 0.47
CA THR A 53 -0.82 -12.73 -0.83
C THR A 53 0.49 -13.49 -0.98
N SER A 54 1.53 -13.17 -0.21
CA SER A 54 2.87 -13.70 -0.41
C SER A 54 2.97 -15.22 -0.26
N ALA A 55 2.17 -15.82 0.63
CA ALA A 55 2.12 -17.29 0.77
C ALA A 55 1.63 -17.96 -0.53
N LEU A 56 0.51 -17.46 -1.08
CA LEU A 56 -0.06 -17.97 -2.32
C LEU A 56 0.90 -17.74 -3.50
N VAL A 57 1.57 -16.60 -3.56
CA VAL A 57 2.57 -16.34 -4.61
C VAL A 57 3.72 -17.33 -4.54
N ARG A 58 4.23 -17.68 -3.35
CA ARG A 58 5.29 -18.70 -3.22
C ARG A 58 4.84 -20.05 -3.78
N GLU A 59 3.60 -20.44 -3.52
CA GLU A 59 3.04 -21.71 -4.05
C GLU A 59 2.89 -21.69 -5.58
N ILE A 60 2.36 -20.59 -6.13
CA ILE A 60 2.23 -20.42 -7.59
C ILE A 60 3.60 -20.40 -8.25
N THR A 61 4.56 -19.63 -7.72
CA THR A 61 5.92 -19.59 -8.27
C THR A 61 6.61 -20.94 -8.19
N LYS A 62 6.43 -21.71 -7.11
CA LYS A 62 6.99 -23.07 -6.99
C LYS A 62 6.41 -24.03 -8.02
N SER A 63 5.11 -23.96 -8.29
CA SER A 63 4.42 -24.87 -9.21
C SER A 63 4.57 -24.49 -10.68
N THR A 64 4.75 -23.20 -11.00
CA THR A 64 4.79 -22.70 -12.37
C THR A 64 6.18 -22.26 -12.83
N GLY A 65 7.10 -22.00 -11.91
CA GLY A 65 8.39 -21.35 -12.18
C GLY A 65 8.29 -19.86 -12.50
N VAL A 66 7.09 -19.26 -12.43
CA VAL A 66 6.85 -17.84 -12.77
C VAL A 66 6.92 -16.98 -11.51
N GLU A 67 7.80 -15.98 -11.51
CA GLU A 67 7.89 -14.98 -10.44
C GLU A 67 6.77 -13.93 -10.59
N LEU A 68 5.89 -13.81 -9.60
CA LEU A 68 4.84 -12.79 -9.56
C LEU A 68 5.33 -11.53 -8.85
N ARG A 69 6.24 -10.81 -9.51
CA ARG A 69 6.95 -9.65 -8.93
C ARG A 69 6.04 -8.56 -8.34
N TYR A 70 4.84 -8.38 -8.88
CA TYR A 70 3.90 -7.32 -8.47
C TYR A 70 2.94 -7.71 -7.33
N PHE A 71 2.93 -8.97 -6.88
CA PHE A 71 1.95 -9.45 -5.89
C PHE A 71 2.56 -10.29 -4.75
N GLY A 72 3.89 -10.42 -4.71
CA GLY A 72 4.58 -11.35 -3.81
C GLY A 72 5.75 -10.75 -3.06
N ASN A 73 6.64 -11.65 -2.62
CA ASN A 73 7.76 -11.33 -1.74
C ASN A 73 8.62 -10.14 -2.20
N TYR A 74 8.77 -9.93 -3.51
CA TYR A 74 9.54 -8.80 -4.04
C TYR A 74 9.00 -7.45 -3.56
N HIS A 75 7.68 -7.20 -3.67
CA HIS A 75 7.09 -5.96 -3.17
C HIS A 75 7.04 -5.94 -1.65
N LEU A 76 6.71 -7.05 -1.00
CA LEU A 76 6.66 -7.12 0.47
C LEU A 76 7.98 -6.66 1.13
N VAL A 77 9.12 -7.07 0.56
CA VAL A 77 10.44 -6.68 1.07
C VAL A 77 10.71 -5.18 0.89
N LEU A 78 10.21 -4.58 -0.19
CA LEU A 78 10.36 -3.14 -0.42
C LEU A 78 9.46 -2.33 0.52
N GLU A 79 8.21 -2.72 0.69
CA GLU A 79 7.26 -2.02 1.59
C GLU A 79 7.71 -2.08 3.06
N THR A 80 8.21 -3.23 3.51
CA THR A 80 8.76 -3.39 4.87
C THR A 80 9.98 -2.49 5.15
N GLY A 81 10.68 -2.03 4.11
CA GLY A 81 11.77 -1.09 4.24
C GLY A 81 11.34 0.37 4.43
N HIS A 82 10.10 0.76 4.07
CA HIS A 82 9.62 2.13 4.17
C HIS A 82 8.87 2.43 5.48
N LEU A 83 8.27 1.41 6.09
CA LEU A 83 7.40 1.61 7.24
C LEU A 83 8.17 2.14 8.45
N VAL A 84 7.75 3.32 8.87
CA VAL A 84 8.33 4.03 9.99
C VAL A 84 8.33 3.16 11.27
N ASN A 85 7.31 2.35 11.54
CA ASN A 85 7.15 1.62 12.81
C ASN A 85 7.64 0.17 12.86
N GLN A 86 8.62 -0.24 12.05
CA GLN A 86 9.21 -1.57 12.26
C GLN A 86 10.10 -1.60 13.51
N GLU A 87 9.63 -2.23 14.58
CA GLU A 87 10.52 -2.99 15.45
C GLU A 87 11.11 -4.11 14.59
N GLU A 88 12.44 -4.08 14.43
CA GLU A 88 13.29 -5.02 13.68
C GLU A 88 12.53 -6.24 13.14
N ALA A 89 12.12 -6.19 11.86
CA ALA A 89 11.67 -7.38 11.15
C ALA A 89 12.80 -8.42 11.21
N SER A 90 12.64 -9.34 12.14
CA SER A 90 13.62 -10.33 12.51
C SER A 90 13.59 -11.43 11.46
N ASN A 91 14.78 -11.74 10.91
CA ASN A 91 15.11 -12.91 10.10
C ASN A 91 14.62 -12.97 8.64
N CYS A 92 14.92 -11.94 7.84
CA CYS A 92 15.07 -12.10 6.39
C CYS A 92 16.51 -11.85 5.95
N ASP A 93 17.46 -12.65 6.47
CA ASP A 93 18.90 -12.54 6.21
C ASP A 93 19.28 -12.69 4.71
N GLU A 94 18.42 -13.29 3.88
CA GLU A 94 18.69 -13.49 2.45
C GLU A 94 18.35 -12.28 1.55
N LEU A 95 17.73 -11.21 2.08
CA LEU A 95 17.24 -10.09 1.26
C LEU A 95 17.70 -8.70 1.76
N ASN A 96 18.74 -8.65 2.60
CA ASN A 96 19.31 -7.41 3.14
C ASN A 96 19.78 -6.40 2.06
N GLU A 97 20.07 -6.85 0.84
CA GLU A 97 20.44 -5.96 -0.29
C GLU A 97 19.23 -5.25 -0.93
N LEU A 98 18.00 -5.65 -0.61
CA LEU A 98 16.76 -5.06 -1.14
C LEU A 98 16.05 -4.12 -0.17
N LYS A 99 16.62 -3.85 1.01
CA LYS A 99 16.08 -2.81 1.90
C LYS A 99 16.14 -1.48 1.15
N CYS A 100 14.99 -0.81 1.01
CA CYS A 100 15.01 0.59 0.61
C CYS A 100 15.83 1.35 1.66
N GLY A 101 16.82 2.14 1.24
CA GLY A 101 17.67 2.95 2.14
C GLY A 101 16.94 4.11 2.83
N CYS A 102 15.63 4.00 2.99
CA CYS A 102 14.75 4.87 3.72
C CYS A 102 14.65 4.32 5.15
N GLU A 103 15.74 4.48 5.91
CA GLU A 103 15.70 4.20 7.35
C GLU A 103 14.53 5.00 7.95
N GLY A 104 13.64 4.32 8.68
CA GLY A 104 12.52 4.95 9.36
C GLY A 104 13.03 6.11 10.21
N ASP A 105 12.86 7.34 9.71
CA ASP A 105 13.47 8.50 10.33
C ASP A 105 12.73 8.75 11.64
N GLU A 106 13.40 8.47 12.77
CA GLU A 106 12.91 8.77 14.12
C GLU A 106 12.49 10.25 14.26
N THR A 107 13.02 11.14 13.40
CA THR A 107 12.60 12.54 13.29
C THR A 107 11.19 12.68 12.73
N LEU A 108 10.79 11.84 11.76
CA LEU A 108 9.45 11.84 11.17
C LEU A 108 8.43 11.21 12.13
N LYS A 109 8.80 10.18 12.90
CA LYS A 109 7.96 9.61 13.98
C LYS A 109 7.52 10.64 15.00
N ASN A 110 8.46 11.51 15.36
CA ASN A 110 8.30 12.47 16.44
C ASN A 110 8.10 13.90 15.90
N LEU A 111 7.67 14.03 14.64
CA LEU A 111 7.43 15.32 14.02
C LEU A 111 6.41 16.10 14.85
N PRO A 112 6.76 17.29 15.40
CA PRO A 112 5.81 18.07 16.18
C PRO A 112 4.73 18.63 15.25
N LEU A 113 3.49 18.18 15.46
CA LEU A 113 2.33 18.64 14.70
C LEU A 113 1.57 19.70 15.49
N THR A 114 1.08 20.72 14.77
CA THR A 114 -0.01 21.55 15.28
C THR A 114 -1.30 20.73 15.39
N GLU A 115 -2.25 21.18 16.21
CA GLU A 115 -3.57 20.52 16.32
C GLU A 115 -4.28 20.42 14.96
N LEU A 116 -4.14 21.46 14.12
CA LEU A 116 -4.69 21.44 12.76
C LEU A 116 -4.05 20.35 11.90
N GLN A 117 -2.72 20.28 11.86
CA GLN A 117 -2.00 19.24 11.10
C GLN A 117 -2.34 17.84 11.60
N TYR A 118 -2.39 17.64 12.93
CA TYR A 118 -2.76 16.36 13.52
C TYR A 118 -4.15 15.90 13.06
N ASN A 119 -5.15 16.79 13.13
CA ASN A 119 -6.51 16.49 12.66
C ASN A 119 -6.55 16.22 11.16
N GLN A 120 -5.78 16.95 10.36
CA GLN A 120 -5.67 16.71 8.91
C GLN A 120 -5.01 15.36 8.60
N CYS A 121 -3.96 14.98 9.33
CA CYS A 121 -3.34 13.66 9.22
C CYS A 121 -4.34 12.55 9.48
N ILE A 122 -5.15 12.64 10.56
CA ILE A 122 -6.20 11.64 10.84
C ILE A 122 -7.20 11.56 9.67
N GLN A 123 -7.67 12.70 9.17
CA GLN A 123 -8.65 12.74 8.08
C GLN A 123 -8.14 12.05 6.82
N VAL A 124 -6.87 12.25 6.47
CA VAL A 124 -6.31 11.65 5.26
C VAL A 124 -5.98 10.17 5.46
N VAL A 125 -5.57 9.74 6.66
CA VAL A 125 -5.41 8.32 7.02
C VAL A 125 -6.75 7.59 6.86
N ASP A 126 -7.81 8.12 7.46
CA ASP A 126 -9.16 7.52 7.37
C ASP A 126 -9.65 7.47 5.92
N ALA A 127 -9.39 8.51 5.13
CA ALA A 127 -9.77 8.56 3.73
C ALA A 127 -9.03 7.49 2.89
N VAL A 128 -7.71 7.35 3.07
CA VAL A 128 -6.92 6.31 2.38
C VAL A 128 -7.41 4.92 2.77
N ALA A 129 -7.57 4.63 4.06
CA ALA A 129 -8.08 3.34 4.54
C ALA A 129 -9.46 3.01 3.96
N SER A 130 -10.35 4.01 3.89
CA SER A 130 -11.67 3.86 3.27
C SER A 130 -11.57 3.55 1.77
N TYR A 131 -10.69 4.22 1.03
CA TYR A 131 -10.52 3.97 -0.41
C TYR A 131 -10.00 2.56 -0.69
N PHE A 132 -9.05 2.06 0.10
CA PHE A 132 -8.53 0.71 -0.03
C PHE A 132 -9.56 -0.36 0.37
N THR A 133 -10.37 -0.10 1.41
CA THR A 133 -11.48 -0.98 1.78
C THR A 133 -12.49 -1.09 0.63
N GLU A 134 -12.94 0.05 0.09
CA GLU A 134 -13.89 0.07 -1.03
C GLU A 134 -13.34 -0.64 -2.27
N TRP A 135 -12.04 -0.50 -2.51
CA TRP A 135 -11.34 -1.16 -3.60
C TRP A 135 -11.34 -2.69 -3.45
N LEU A 136 -10.98 -3.20 -2.27
CA LEU A 136 -10.98 -4.63 -1.96
C LEU A 136 -12.39 -5.23 -2.07
N ASP A 137 -13.39 -4.57 -1.48
CA ASP A 137 -14.80 -4.99 -1.56
C ASP A 137 -15.28 -5.02 -3.01
N GLY A 138 -14.89 -4.04 -3.80
CA GLY A 138 -15.21 -3.96 -5.23
C GLY A 138 -14.65 -5.16 -6.00
N ILE A 139 -13.36 -5.47 -5.83
CA ILE A 139 -12.72 -6.61 -6.49
C ILE A 139 -13.36 -7.93 -6.03
N TYR A 140 -13.58 -8.09 -4.72
CA TYR A 140 -14.20 -9.29 -4.16
C TYR A 140 -15.59 -9.56 -4.76
N ASN A 141 -16.45 -8.54 -4.80
CA ASN A 141 -17.78 -8.65 -5.39
C ASN A 141 -17.75 -8.99 -6.88
N MET A 142 -16.79 -8.44 -7.63
CA MET A 142 -16.60 -8.79 -9.04
C MET A 142 -16.23 -10.27 -9.21
N MET A 143 -15.38 -10.83 -8.34
CA MET A 143 -14.96 -12.23 -8.44
C MET A 143 -16.09 -13.20 -8.11
N ILE A 144 -17.00 -12.87 -7.19
CA ILE A 144 -18.13 -13.74 -6.83
C ILE A 144 -19.23 -13.71 -7.89
N GLN A 145 -19.49 -12.56 -8.50
CA GLN A 145 -20.53 -12.42 -9.53
C GLN A 145 -20.16 -13.07 -10.87
N CYS A 146 -18.89 -13.46 -11.05
CA CYS A 146 -18.41 -14.16 -12.25
C CYS A 146 -18.40 -15.69 -12.11
N ASN A 147 -18.83 -16.25 -10.96
CA ASN A 147 -19.06 -17.68 -10.74
C ASN A 147 -20.57 -18.01 -10.74
#